data_AF-A0AAV1G6W4-F1
#
_entry.id   AF-A0AAV1G6W4-F1
#
_cell.length_a   1.000
_cell.length_b   1.000
_cell.length_c   1.000
_cell.angle_alpha   90.00
_cell.angle_beta   90.00
_cell.angle_gamma   90.00
#
_symmetry.space_group_name_H-M   'P 1'
#
loop_
_entity.id
_entity.type
_entity.pdbx_description
1 polymer ?
#
loop_
_entity_poly.entity_id
_entity_poly.type
_entity_poly.pdbx_seq_one_letter_code
_entity_poly.pdbx_strand_id
1 'polypeptide(L)'
;MNLTGRLSLLLLTACVASGALLPKALWQFGKMIECAQPGISSLKCCRVHDKCYEASRKAPGCTAISDLPYVLVYDFTCSSQEVTCSATNNRCQAAVCECDRVAAHCFAQKTYNPEHKNVDPKVHCVN
;
A
#
# COMPACT_ATOMS: atom_id res chain seq x y z
N MET A 1 11.00 -12.22 -11.07
CA MET A 1 10.73 -13.20 -10.01
C MET A 1 9.23 -13.43 -10.00
N ASN A 2 8.76 -14.68 -10.06
CA ASN A 2 7.34 -14.98 -9.93
C ASN A 2 7.04 -15.16 -8.44
N LEU A 3 6.48 -14.14 -7.79
CA LEU A 3 6.04 -14.23 -6.39
C LEU A 3 4.53 -14.43 -6.37
N THR A 4 4.10 -15.45 -5.64
CA THR A 4 2.71 -15.66 -5.25
C THR A 4 2.64 -15.46 -3.74
N GLY A 5 1.83 -14.52 -3.28
CA GLY A 5 1.80 -14.13 -1.87
C GLY A 5 0.39 -14.10 -1.29
N ARG A 6 0.31 -14.35 0.03
CA ARG A 6 -0.90 -14.29 0.86
C ARG A 6 -0.68 -13.38 2.07
N LEU A 7 -0.24 -12.13 1.86
CA LEU A 7 -0.31 -11.07 2.88
C LEU A 7 0.19 -9.71 2.35
N SER A 8 -0.51 -8.65 2.72
CA SER A 8 -0.09 -7.24 2.97
C SER A 8 0.74 -6.49 1.89
N LEU A 9 0.39 -5.21 1.67
CA LEU A 9 1.07 -4.19 0.85
C LEU A 9 2.63 -4.24 0.88
N LEU A 10 3.20 -4.69 2.00
CA LEU A 10 4.61 -5.09 2.15
C LEU A 10 5.17 -5.92 0.98
N LEU A 11 4.51 -7.03 0.64
CA LEU A 11 5.01 -7.94 -0.40
C LEU A 11 4.82 -7.36 -1.81
N LEU A 12 3.84 -6.48 -1.99
CA LEU A 12 3.58 -5.82 -3.27
C LEU A 12 4.64 -4.77 -3.57
N THR A 13 5.10 -4.01 -2.58
CA THR A 13 6.19 -3.04 -2.80
C THR A 13 7.52 -3.71 -3.15
N ALA A 14 7.81 -4.87 -2.57
CA ALA A 14 8.97 -5.68 -2.95
C ALA A 14 8.90 -6.17 -4.40
N CYS A 15 7.69 -6.41 -4.93
CA CYS A 15 7.49 -6.81 -6.33
C CYS A 15 7.89 -5.69 -7.30
N VAL A 16 7.40 -4.47 -7.04
CA VAL A 16 7.50 -3.33 -7.97
C VAL A 16 8.81 -2.56 -7.87
N ALA A 17 9.65 -2.85 -6.86
CA ALA A 17 10.91 -2.17 -6.65
C ALA A 17 12.01 -2.68 -7.61
N SER A 18 12.44 -1.81 -8.54
CA SER A 18 13.53 -2.07 -9.48
C SER A 18 14.91 -1.99 -8.84
N GLY A 19 15.26 -2.87 -7.89
CA GLY A 19 16.64 -2.96 -7.36
C GLY A 19 17.23 -1.72 -6.66
N ALA A 20 16.54 -0.57 -6.66
CA ALA A 20 16.76 0.51 -5.72
C ALA A 20 16.40 -0.05 -4.35
N LEU A 21 17.37 -0.01 -3.42
CA LEU A 21 17.28 -0.52 -2.06
C LEU A 21 15.82 -0.70 -1.63
N LEU A 22 15.39 -1.95 -1.46
CA LEU A 22 14.31 -2.26 -0.53
C LEU A 22 14.56 -1.30 0.64
N PRO A 23 13.66 -0.35 0.96
CA PRO A 23 13.85 0.42 2.16
C PRO A 23 14.04 -0.64 3.24
N LYS A 24 15.19 -0.64 3.92
CA LYS A 24 15.62 -1.63 4.92
C LYS A 24 14.72 -1.60 6.17
N ALA A 25 13.44 -1.40 5.97
CA ALA A 25 12.43 -1.19 6.97
C ALA A 25 11.14 -1.80 6.42
N LEU A 26 11.03 -3.13 6.52
CA LEU A 26 9.74 -3.81 6.69
C LEU A 26 8.85 -3.05 7.72
N TRP A 27 9.47 -2.34 8.67
CA TRP A 27 8.84 -1.45 9.65
C TRP A 27 8.05 -0.25 9.08
N GLN A 28 8.26 0.17 7.84
CA GLN A 28 7.54 1.31 7.23
C GLN A 28 6.04 1.00 7.03
N PHE A 29 5.68 -0.27 6.89
CA PHE A 29 4.31 -0.70 6.60
C PHE A 29 3.44 -0.87 7.85
N GLY A 30 4.07 -1.04 9.03
CA GLY A 30 3.35 -1.01 10.32
C GLY A 30 2.87 0.38 10.72
N LYS A 31 3.34 1.43 10.01
CA LYS A 31 3.06 2.85 10.25
C LYS A 31 2.59 3.59 8.99
N MET A 32 2.11 2.87 7.96
CA MET A 32 1.40 3.51 6.83
C MET A 32 0.09 4.20 7.22
N ILE A 33 -0.31 4.14 8.49
CA ILE A 33 -1.43 4.91 9.05
C ILE A 33 -1.09 6.42 9.15
N GLU A 34 0.17 6.83 9.05
CA GLU A 34 0.56 8.24 9.09
C GLU A 34 1.60 8.55 8.00
N CYS A 35 1.17 8.61 6.74
CA CYS A 35 1.99 9.19 5.68
C CYS A 35 2.09 10.72 5.82
N ALA A 36 2.83 11.19 6.82
CA ALA A 36 3.40 12.52 6.82
C ALA A 36 4.83 12.40 6.27
N GLN A 37 5.02 12.71 4.99
CA GLN A 37 6.36 12.98 4.44
C GLN A 37 6.29 14.35 3.73
N PRO A 38 6.79 15.46 4.30
CA PRO A 38 6.70 16.78 3.69
C PRO A 38 7.66 16.88 2.51
N GLY A 39 7.21 16.46 1.33
CA GLY A 39 8.04 16.34 0.12
C GLY A 39 7.29 15.82 -1.10
N ILE A 40 6.04 16.24 -1.24
CA ILE A 40 5.19 16.45 -2.44
C ILE A 40 5.01 15.33 -3.50
N SER A 41 5.66 14.16 -3.43
CA SER A 41 5.35 13.07 -4.37
C SER A 41 4.75 11.81 -3.72
N SER A 42 5.31 11.35 -2.60
CA SER A 42 4.83 10.17 -1.85
C SER A 42 3.49 10.42 -1.12
N LEU A 43 3.25 11.67 -0.69
CA LEU A 43 1.99 12.10 -0.06
C LEU A 43 0.75 11.84 -0.92
N LYS A 44 0.88 12.01 -2.25
CA LYS A 44 -0.23 11.77 -3.18
C LYS A 44 -0.61 10.29 -3.23
N CYS A 45 0.39 9.41 -3.24
CA CYS A 45 0.18 7.96 -3.20
C CYS A 45 -0.60 7.56 -1.95
N CYS A 46 -0.19 8.04 -0.78
CA CYS A 46 -0.89 7.74 0.47
C CYS A 46 -2.30 8.32 0.51
N ARG A 47 -2.50 9.58 0.09
CA ARG A 47 -3.84 10.17 0.06
C ARG A 47 -4.81 9.39 -0.83
N VAL A 48 -4.33 8.86 -1.96
CA VAL A 48 -5.15 8.00 -2.83
C VAL A 48 -5.41 6.64 -2.16
N HIS A 49 -4.40 6.06 -1.54
CA HIS A 49 -4.52 4.78 -0.82
C HIS A 49 -5.51 4.85 0.34
N ASP A 50 -5.40 5.88 1.20
CA ASP A 50 -6.31 6.09 2.33
C ASP A 50 -7.76 6.25 1.89
N LYS A 51 -7.99 7.04 0.83
CA LYS A 51 -9.32 7.19 0.22
C LYS A 51 -9.84 5.88 -0.35
N CYS A 52 -8.95 5.08 -0.96
CA CYS A 52 -9.31 3.77 -1.49
C CYS A 52 -9.72 2.81 -0.36
N TYR A 53 -8.98 2.80 0.74
CA TYR A 53 -9.31 2.04 1.96
C TYR A 53 -10.61 2.52 2.61
N GLU A 54 -10.86 3.84 2.63
CA GLU A 54 -12.13 4.37 3.11
C GLU A 54 -13.30 3.88 2.25
N ALA A 55 -13.14 3.89 0.92
CA ALA A 55 -14.16 3.41 -0.01
C ALA A 55 -14.38 1.89 0.11
N SER A 56 -13.32 1.09 0.25
CA SER A 56 -13.42 -0.37 0.37
C SER A 56 -14.17 -0.79 1.64
N ARG A 57 -13.94 -0.10 2.77
CA ARG A 57 -14.69 -0.32 4.03
C ARG A 57 -16.17 0.04 3.95
N LYS A 58 -16.55 0.93 3.03
CA LYS A 58 -17.94 1.34 2.81
C LYS A 58 -18.65 0.47 1.76
N ALA A 59 -17.95 -0.47 1.13
CA ALA A 59 -18.54 -1.34 0.13
C ALA A 59 -19.60 -2.26 0.77
N PRO A 60 -20.80 -2.40 0.16
CA PRO A 60 -21.83 -3.29 0.68
C PRO A 60 -21.31 -4.72 0.81
N GLY A 61 -21.41 -5.28 2.02
CA GLY A 61 -20.96 -6.64 2.34
C GLY A 61 -19.50 -6.75 2.78
N CYS A 62 -18.76 -5.65 2.95
CA CYS A 62 -17.37 -5.61 3.40
C CYS A 62 -17.22 -4.95 4.79
N THR A 63 -18.12 -5.28 5.72
CA THR A 63 -18.19 -4.64 7.04
C THR A 63 -17.69 -5.52 8.18
N ALA A 64 -17.35 -6.78 7.91
CA ALA A 64 -16.81 -7.67 8.94
C ALA A 64 -15.38 -7.26 9.32
N ILE A 65 -14.95 -7.62 10.52
CA ILE A 65 -13.57 -7.37 10.97
C ILE A 65 -12.57 -8.05 10.03
N SER A 66 -12.91 -9.22 9.50
CA SER A 66 -12.12 -9.94 8.50
C SER A 66 -12.01 -9.23 7.15
N ASP A 67 -12.88 -8.26 6.86
CA ASP A 67 -12.88 -7.47 5.63
C ASP A 67 -12.14 -6.14 5.76
N LEU A 68 -11.68 -5.81 6.98
CA LEU A 68 -10.93 -4.59 7.20
C LEU A 68 -9.58 -4.67 6.49
N PRO A 69 -9.17 -3.62 5.73
CA PRO A 69 -7.96 -3.66 4.91
C PRO A 69 -6.65 -4.05 5.62
N TYR A 70 -6.57 -3.85 6.95
CA TYR A 70 -5.41 -4.21 7.77
C TYR A 70 -5.39 -5.67 8.25
N VAL A 71 -6.53 -6.35 8.16
CA VAL A 71 -6.74 -7.74 8.62
C VAL A 71 -6.99 -8.67 7.43
N LEU A 72 -7.59 -8.14 6.38
CA LEU A 72 -7.98 -8.87 5.19
C LEU A 72 -6.75 -9.37 4.43
N VAL A 73 -6.78 -10.66 4.10
CA VAL A 73 -5.76 -11.34 3.29
C VAL A 73 -6.32 -11.57 1.90
N TYR A 74 -5.55 -11.25 0.87
CA TYR A 74 -5.90 -11.45 -0.53
C TYR A 74 -4.76 -12.16 -1.27
N ASP A 75 -5.10 -12.78 -2.41
CA ASP A 75 -4.17 -13.46 -3.30
C ASP A 75 -3.70 -12.50 -4.41
N PHE A 76 -2.40 -12.48 -4.69
CA PHE A 76 -1.82 -11.72 -5.80
C PHE A 76 -0.66 -12.49 -6.45
N THR A 77 -0.35 -12.12 -7.69
CA THR A 77 0.86 -12.54 -8.39
C THR A 77 1.72 -11.35 -8.74
N CYS A 78 3.01 -11.58 -8.84
CA CYS A 78 3.99 -10.62 -9.28
C CYS A 78 4.79 -11.21 -10.44
N SER A 79 4.83 -10.53 -11.58
CA SER A 79 5.71 -10.89 -12.68
C SER A 79 6.24 -9.62 -13.36
N SER A 80 7.54 -9.58 -13.66
CA SER A 80 8.18 -8.44 -14.30
C SER A 80 7.94 -7.08 -13.62
N GLN A 81 7.86 -7.06 -12.28
CA GLN A 81 7.53 -5.88 -11.46
C GLN A 81 6.09 -5.37 -11.64
N GLU A 82 5.22 -6.17 -12.25
CA GLU A 82 3.79 -5.92 -12.33
C GLU A 82 3.06 -6.81 -11.32
N VAL A 83 2.32 -6.16 -10.41
CA VAL A 83 1.43 -6.84 -9.47
C VAL A 83 0.08 -7.08 -10.16
N THR A 84 -0.45 -8.29 -10.07
CA THR A 84 -1.79 -8.65 -10.56
C THR A 84 -2.61 -9.25 -9.42
N CYS A 85 -3.81 -8.70 -9.18
CA CYS A 85 -4.73 -9.25 -8.19
C CYS A 85 -5.41 -10.51 -8.71
N SER A 86 -5.48 -11.57 -7.88
CA SER A 86 -6.08 -12.83 -8.29
C SER A 86 -7.58 -12.70 -8.56
N ALA A 87 -8.07 -13.34 -9.63
CA ALA A 87 -9.49 -13.45 -9.94
C ALA A 87 -10.27 -14.31 -8.92
N THR A 88 -9.58 -15.10 -8.09
CA THR A 88 -10.18 -15.88 -7.01
C THR A 88 -10.52 -15.06 -5.77
N ASN A 89 -10.05 -13.81 -5.70
CA ASN A 89 -10.38 -12.92 -4.60
C ASN A 89 -11.87 -12.60 -4.61
N ASN A 90 -12.49 -12.65 -3.42
CA ASN A 90 -13.82 -12.14 -3.23
C ASN A 90 -13.85 -10.60 -3.46
N ARG A 91 -15.06 -10.04 -3.47
CA ARG A 91 -15.26 -8.60 -3.70
C ARG A 91 -14.40 -7.70 -2.81
N CYS A 92 -14.35 -7.98 -1.51
CA CYS A 92 -13.63 -7.16 -0.53
C CYS A 92 -12.11 -7.32 -0.72
N GLN A 93 -11.65 -8.55 -0.94
CA GLN A 93 -10.26 -8.88 -1.21
C GLN A 93 -9.76 -8.20 -2.49
N ALA A 94 -10.54 -8.25 -3.56
CA ALA A 94 -10.19 -7.60 -4.83
C ALA A 94 -10.10 -6.08 -4.69
N ALA A 95 -11.02 -5.46 -3.94
CA ALA A 95 -11.00 -4.02 -3.68
C ALA A 95 -9.74 -3.59 -2.92
N VAL A 96 -9.39 -4.27 -1.83
CA VAL A 96 -8.18 -3.95 -1.05
C VAL A 96 -6.91 -4.25 -1.84
N CYS A 97 -6.87 -5.37 -2.57
CA CYS A 97 -5.74 -5.72 -3.42
C CYS A 97 -5.46 -4.63 -4.45
N GLU A 98 -6.50 -4.09 -5.09
CA GLU A 98 -6.32 -3.04 -6.09
C GLU A 98 -5.85 -1.72 -5.46
N CYS A 99 -6.34 -1.37 -4.27
CA CYS A 99 -5.81 -0.22 -3.51
C CYS A 99 -4.30 -0.36 -3.28
N ASP A 100 -3.87 -1.55 -2.84
CA ASP A 100 -2.46 -1.82 -2.53
C ASP A 100 -1.60 -1.93 -3.80
N ARG A 101 -2.12 -2.50 -4.89
CA ARG A 101 -1.46 -2.56 -6.20
C ARG A 101 -1.14 -1.16 -6.71
N VAL A 102 -2.13 -0.27 -6.68
CA VAL A 102 -1.98 1.13 -7.11
C VAL A 102 -0.99 1.87 -6.21
N ALA A 103 -1.07 1.68 -4.89
CA ALA A 103 -0.14 2.31 -3.95
C ALA A 103 1.30 1.84 -4.18
N ALA A 104 1.52 0.53 -4.32
CA ALA A 104 2.84 -0.04 -4.58
C ALA A 104 3.46 0.54 -5.85
N HIS A 105 2.72 0.51 -6.96
CA HIS A 105 3.17 1.10 -8.23
C HIS A 105 3.42 2.61 -8.14
N CYS A 106 2.60 3.34 -7.39
CA CYS A 106 2.80 4.77 -7.16
C CYS A 106 4.11 5.03 -6.40
N PHE A 107 4.40 4.25 -5.35
CA PHE A 107 5.64 4.39 -4.58
C PHE A 107 6.88 3.98 -5.37
N ALA A 108 6.79 2.99 -6.23
CA ALA A 108 7.90 2.57 -7.10
C ALA A 108 8.40 3.71 -8.01
N GLN A 109 7.53 4.66 -8.35
CA GLN A 109 7.86 5.82 -9.18
C GLN A 109 8.42 7.00 -8.38
N LYS A 110 8.47 6.93 -7.05
CA LYS A 110 8.91 8.04 -6.19
C LYS A 110 10.27 7.75 -5.57
N THR A 111 11.06 8.80 -5.42
CA THR A 111 12.33 8.72 -4.69
C THR A 111 12.06 8.74 -3.20
N TYR A 112 12.58 7.74 -2.48
CA TYR A 112 12.54 7.71 -1.03
C TYR A 112 13.46 8.80 -0.46
N ASN A 113 12.90 9.70 0.37
CA ASN A 113 13.70 10.65 1.15
C ASN A 113 13.81 10.16 2.60
N PRO A 114 15.01 9.77 3.07
CA PRO A 114 15.22 9.34 4.46
C PRO A 114 14.94 10.43 5.50
N GLU A 115 15.12 11.71 5.15
CA GLU A 115 14.88 12.85 6.05
C GLU A 115 13.40 13.05 6.37
N HIS A 116 12.52 12.51 5.53
CA HIS A 116 11.09 12.57 5.75
C HIS A 116 10.57 11.39 6.59
N LYS A 117 11.46 10.63 7.22
CA LYS A 117 11.09 9.53 8.12
C LYS A 117 10.74 10.10 9.50
N ASN A 118 9.54 9.79 10.00
CA ASN A 118 9.05 10.21 11.33
C ASN A 118 8.99 11.73 11.54
N VAL A 119 8.71 12.50 10.49
CA VAL A 119 8.46 13.94 10.63
C VAL A 119 7.20 14.18 11.48
N ASP A 120 7.20 15.25 12.26
CA ASP A 120 6.03 15.60 13.08
C ASP A 120 4.86 16.02 12.17
N PRO A 121 3.75 15.25 12.13
CA PRO A 121 2.60 15.59 11.31
C PRO A 121 1.98 16.94 11.68
N LYS A 122 2.08 17.36 12.95
CA LYS A 122 1.51 18.64 13.42
C LYS A 122 2.30 19.84 12.91
N VAL A 123 3.59 19.65 12.62
CA VAL A 123 4.49 20.69 12.11
C VAL A 123 4.48 20.72 10.58
N HIS A 124 4.34 19.55 9.96
CA HIS A 124 4.60 19.35 8.53
C HIS A 124 3.38 18.99 7.69
N CYS A 125 2.24 18.72 8.32
CA CYS A 125 0.94 18.49 7.67
C CYS A 125 -0.11 19.47 8.22
N VAL A 126 0.29 20.75 8.32
CA VAL A 126 -0.63 21.85 8.65
C VAL A 126 -1.52 22.08 7.44
N ASN A 127 -2.83 22.02 7.68
CA ASN A 127 -3.89 22.15 6.68
C ASN A 127 -4.06 23.61 6.25
#